data_AF-Q831J6-F1
#
_entry.id   AF-Q831J6-F1
#
_cell.length_a   1.000
_cell.length_b   1.000
_cell.length_c   1.000
_cell.angle_alpha   90.00
_cell.angle_beta   90.00
_cell.angle_gamma   90.00
#
_symmetry.space_group_name_H-M   'P 1'
#
loop_
_entity.id
_entity.type
_entity.pdbx_description
1 polymer ?
#
loop_
_entity_poly.entity_id
_entity_poly.type
_entity_poly.pdbx_seq_one_letter_code
_entity_poly.pdbx_strand_id
1 'polypeptide(L)'
;MKKVVSILLMVVAVFTLTACNGSKLDKTGEEFKNSIMKDSSYGDEYSEDGFSFLIYKDKDTNRYLADVWVPVKDETSALEYFYYYDEDKRLDSTKSKVTFDDMKASGNYEVVYKSGKFK
;
A
#
# COMPACT_ATOMS: atom_id res chain seq x y z
N MET A 1 -40.85 -34.04 -7.96
CA MET A 1 -39.54 -33.48 -8.37
C MET A 1 -39.54 -31.97 -8.19
N LYS A 2 -38.72 -31.45 -7.28
CA LYS A 2 -38.08 -30.13 -7.37
C LYS A 2 -37.01 -30.06 -6.27
N LYS A 3 -35.75 -30.16 -6.71
CA LYS A 3 -34.54 -29.86 -5.95
C LYS A 3 -34.40 -28.35 -5.81
N VAL A 4 -33.98 -27.86 -4.65
CA VAL A 4 -33.06 -26.71 -4.42
C VAL A 4 -32.95 -26.59 -2.89
N VAL A 5 -31.93 -27.14 -2.21
CA VAL A 5 -30.55 -26.63 -2.09
C VAL A 5 -30.49 -25.11 -2.22
N SER A 6 -30.33 -24.42 -1.08
CA SER A 6 -29.24 -23.48 -0.89
C SER A 6 -29.22 -23.02 0.58
N ILE A 7 -28.40 -23.73 1.33
CA ILE A 7 -27.59 -23.16 2.41
C ILE A 7 -26.75 -22.02 1.80
N LEU A 8 -26.35 -21.06 2.64
CA LEU A 8 -25.35 -20.01 2.38
C LEU A 8 -25.90 -18.64 1.92
N LEU A 9 -26.45 -17.90 2.89
CA LEU A 9 -26.49 -16.44 2.87
C LEU A 9 -25.73 -15.93 4.11
N MET A 10 -24.48 -16.40 4.24
CA MET A 10 -23.43 -15.68 4.95
C MET A 10 -22.43 -15.24 3.89
N VAL A 11 -21.78 -14.11 4.11
CA VAL A 11 -20.80 -13.48 3.23
C VAL A 11 -21.41 -12.66 2.10
N VAL A 12 -22.05 -11.55 2.45
CA VAL A 12 -21.68 -10.29 1.78
C VAL A 12 -21.67 -9.17 2.83
N ALA A 13 -20.73 -9.25 3.77
CA ALA A 13 -20.22 -8.03 4.39
C ALA A 13 -19.44 -7.31 3.28
N VAL A 14 -20.18 -6.57 2.43
CA VAL A 14 -19.57 -5.55 1.58
C VAL A 14 -18.98 -4.56 2.57
N PHE A 15 -17.68 -4.68 2.82
CA PHE A 15 -16.90 -3.55 3.29
C PHE A 15 -16.97 -2.51 2.18
N THR A 16 -18.05 -1.73 2.18
CA THR A 16 -18.09 -0.43 1.55
C THR A 16 -17.10 0.42 2.35
N LEU A 17 -15.82 0.28 2.03
CA LEU A 17 -14.84 1.32 2.30
C LEU A 17 -15.20 2.48 1.37
N THR A 18 -16.31 3.14 1.71
CA THR A 18 -16.61 4.47 1.25
C THR A 18 -15.39 5.32 1.57
N ALA A 19 -14.82 5.86 0.50
CA ALA A 19 -13.89 6.96 0.52
C ALA A 19 -14.29 8.03 1.55
N CYS A 20 -13.27 8.76 2.04
CA CYS A 20 -13.31 9.74 3.14
C CYS A 20 -12.96 9.16 4.51
N ASN A 21 -11.73 8.67 4.65
CA ASN A 21 -10.88 8.96 5.80
C ASN A 21 -9.46 8.85 5.26
N GLY A 22 -8.82 9.99 4.95
CA GLY A 22 -7.37 9.99 4.80
C GLY A 22 -6.83 9.59 6.16
N SER A 23 -6.57 8.30 6.36
CA SER A 23 -5.96 7.80 7.58
C SER A 23 -4.69 8.61 7.79
N LYS A 24 -4.69 9.44 8.82
CA LYS A 24 -3.52 10.24 9.14
C LYS A 24 -2.44 9.25 9.52
N LEU A 25 -1.43 9.11 8.67
CA LEU A 25 -0.26 8.31 8.98
C LEU A 25 0.33 8.82 10.31
N ASP A 26 0.89 7.91 11.09
CA ASP A 26 1.72 8.35 12.21
C ASP A 26 3.00 9.02 11.69
N LYS A 27 3.79 9.62 12.59
CA LYS A 27 5.00 10.35 12.22
C LYS A 27 5.97 9.48 11.39
N THR A 28 6.13 8.21 11.74
CA THR A 28 7.03 7.30 11.02
C THR A 28 6.46 6.92 9.66
N GLY A 29 5.14 6.72 9.56
CA GLY A 29 4.47 6.49 8.29
C GLY A 29 4.59 7.67 7.32
N GLU A 30 4.49 8.90 7.81
CA GLU A 30 4.75 10.10 7.00
C GLU A 30 6.24 10.20 6.58
N GLU A 31 7.18 9.89 7.48
CA GLU A 31 8.61 9.82 7.15
C GLU A 31 8.88 8.78 6.06
N PHE A 32 8.25 7.61 6.13
CA PHE A 32 8.36 6.55 5.13
C PHE A 32 7.82 6.99 3.77
N LYS A 33 6.58 7.51 3.72
CA LYS A 33 5.97 8.04 2.48
C LYS A 33 6.85 9.11 1.83
N ASN A 34 7.33 10.06 2.63
CA ASN A 34 8.22 11.12 2.16
C ASN A 34 9.56 10.57 1.66
N SER A 35 10.10 9.51 2.28
CA SER A 35 11.35 8.88 1.84
C SER A 35 11.18 8.19 0.48
N ILE A 36 10.03 7.56 0.23
CA ILE A 36 9.71 6.98 -1.10
C ILE A 36 9.64 8.07 -2.17
N MET A 37 8.94 9.18 -1.88
CA MET A 37 8.83 10.30 -2.82
C MET A 37 10.19 10.94 -3.14
N LYS A 38 11.11 10.92 -2.17
CA LYS A 38 12.48 11.45 -2.30
C LYS A 38 13.50 10.42 -2.75
N ASP A 39 13.07 9.19 -3.06
CA ASP A 39 13.96 8.20 -3.67
C ASP A 39 14.60 8.84 -4.91
N SER A 40 15.93 8.81 -4.96
CA SER A 40 16.73 9.52 -5.96
C SER A 40 16.40 9.13 -7.40
N SER A 41 15.72 7.99 -7.57
CA SER A 41 15.19 7.50 -8.83
C SER A 41 14.09 8.40 -9.44
N TYR A 42 13.38 9.17 -8.61
CA TYR A 42 12.28 10.06 -9.04
C TYR A 42 12.59 11.55 -8.84
N GLY A 43 13.45 11.88 -7.87
CA GLY A 43 13.77 13.26 -7.51
C GLY A 43 12.55 14.05 -6.99
N ASP A 44 12.66 15.37 -6.93
CA ASP A 44 11.56 16.27 -6.50
C ASP A 44 10.60 16.62 -7.67
N GLU A 45 10.60 15.83 -8.75
CA GLU A 45 9.88 16.16 -9.99
C GLU A 45 8.36 15.97 -9.86
N TYR A 46 7.91 15.07 -8.97
CA TYR A 46 6.51 14.67 -8.89
C TYR A 46 5.89 14.99 -7.53
N SER A 47 4.70 15.59 -7.56
CA SER A 47 3.86 15.80 -6.38
C SER A 47 3.16 14.49 -5.96
N GLU A 48 2.72 14.43 -4.70
CA GLU A 48 2.11 13.22 -4.10
C GLU A 48 0.92 12.68 -4.92
N ASP A 49 0.15 13.56 -5.55
CA ASP A 49 -1.02 13.22 -6.38
C ASP A 49 -0.67 12.45 -7.67
N GLY A 50 0.59 12.48 -8.10
CA GLY A 50 1.09 11.64 -9.19
C GLY A 50 1.28 10.17 -8.80
N PHE A 51 1.40 9.90 -7.50
CA PHE A 51 1.62 8.57 -6.94
C PHE A 51 0.29 7.93 -6.50
N SER A 52 0.28 6.60 -6.46
CA SER A 52 -0.71 5.84 -5.69
C SER A 52 -0.01 5.06 -4.61
N PHE A 53 -0.42 5.27 -3.37
CA PHE A 53 0.18 4.64 -2.20
C PHE A 53 -0.80 3.68 -1.54
N LEU A 54 -0.38 2.45 -1.32
CA LEU A 54 -1.03 1.51 -0.41
C LEU A 54 -0.02 1.08 0.65
N ILE A 55 -0.09 1.73 1.81
CA ILE A 55 0.89 1.55 2.90
C ILE A 55 0.30 0.66 3.98
N TYR A 56 1.13 -0.28 4.42
CA TYR A 56 0.86 -1.21 5.49
C TYR A 56 1.80 -0.95 6.66
N LYS A 57 1.29 -1.14 7.87
CA LYS A 57 2.08 -1.13 9.10
C LYS A 57 1.95 -2.49 9.77
N ASP A 58 3.06 -3.04 10.21
CA ASP A 58 3.04 -4.20 11.10
C ASP A 58 2.50 -3.77 12.47
N LYS A 59 1.56 -4.53 13.05
CA LYS A 59 0.91 -4.14 14.31
C LYS A 59 1.79 -4.36 15.53
N ASP A 60 2.72 -5.31 15.42
CA ASP A 60 3.53 -5.79 16.54
C ASP A 60 4.91 -5.10 16.56
N THR A 61 5.30 -4.49 15.44
CA THR A 61 6.58 -3.78 15.24
C THR A 61 6.35 -2.39 14.61
N ASN A 62 7.41 -1.61 14.42
CA ASN A 62 7.34 -0.31 13.70
C ASN A 62 7.79 -0.44 12.24
N ARG A 63 7.53 -1.58 11.61
CA ARG A 63 7.88 -1.84 10.20
C ARG A 63 6.76 -1.41 9.28
N TYR A 64 7.15 -0.92 8.10
CA TYR A 64 6.21 -0.51 7.06
C TYR A 64 6.51 -1.20 5.74
N LEU A 65 5.44 -1.46 4.99
CA LEU A 65 5.48 -1.92 3.62
C LEU A 65 4.64 -0.97 2.77
N ALA A 66 5.01 -0.74 1.51
CA ALA A 66 4.16 -0.02 0.59
C ALA A 66 4.14 -0.68 -0.79
N ASP A 67 2.94 -0.81 -1.34
CA ASP A 67 2.70 -1.02 -2.76
C ASP A 67 2.45 0.38 -3.36
N VAL A 68 3.34 0.79 -4.26
CA VAL A 68 3.39 2.14 -4.79
C VAL A 68 3.40 2.12 -6.30
N TRP A 69 2.43 2.82 -6.89
CA TRP A 69 2.43 3.12 -8.30
C TRP A 69 3.01 4.52 -8.49
N VAL A 70 4.22 4.59 -9.04
CA VAL A 70 4.95 5.82 -9.22
C VAL A 70 4.60 6.46 -10.57
N PRO A 71 4.56 7.81 -10.66
CA PRO A 71 4.41 8.50 -11.93
C PRO A 71 5.67 8.33 -12.79
N VAL A 72 5.48 8.42 -14.10
CA VAL A 72 6.55 8.66 -15.08
C VAL A 72 6.16 9.87 -15.91
N LYS A 73 7.12 10.43 -16.66
CA LYS A 73 6.85 11.59 -17.51
C LYS A 73 5.57 11.40 -18.33
N ASP A 74 4.65 12.36 -18.17
CA ASP A 74 3.34 12.43 -18.83
C ASP A 74 2.30 11.33 -18.42
N GLU A 75 2.62 10.44 -17.47
CA GLU A 75 1.71 9.39 -16.98
C GLU A 75 1.74 9.23 -15.45
N THR A 76 0.61 9.41 -14.78
CA THR A 76 0.49 9.15 -13.34
C THR A 76 0.36 7.65 -13.06
N SER A 77 0.93 7.21 -11.93
CA SER A 77 0.78 5.82 -11.44
C SER A 77 1.04 4.76 -12.54
N ALA A 78 2.22 4.84 -13.15
CA ALA A 78 2.57 4.07 -14.33
C ALA A 78 3.39 2.82 -14.03
N LEU A 79 4.30 2.89 -13.04
CA LEU A 79 5.17 1.77 -12.66
C LEU A 79 4.92 1.34 -11.23
N GLU A 80 4.78 0.04 -11.01
CA GLU A 80 4.58 -0.54 -9.69
C GLU A 80 5.95 -0.86 -9.04
N TYR A 81 6.10 -0.42 -7.79
CA TYR A 81 7.25 -0.68 -6.93
C TYR A 81 6.77 -1.03 -5.54
N PHE A 82 7.54 -1.89 -4.87
CA PHE A 82 7.28 -2.29 -3.50
C PHE A 82 8.40 -1.77 -2.61
N TYR A 83 8.03 -1.13 -1.50
CA TYR A 83 8.95 -0.49 -0.58
C TYR A 83 8.84 -1.08 0.83
N TYR A 84 9.97 -1.04 1.54
CA TYR A 84 10.14 -1.57 2.88
C TYR A 84 10.77 -0.51 3.78
N TYR A 85 10.30 -0.42 5.02
CA TYR A 85 10.88 0.43 6.05
C TYR A 85 11.02 -0.37 7.33
N ASP A 86 12.26 -0.66 7.73
CA ASP A 86 12.52 -1.38 8.97
C ASP A 86 12.50 -0.44 10.19
N GLU A 87 12.71 -1.02 11.38
CA GLU A 87 12.70 -0.28 12.65
C GLU A 87 13.87 0.71 12.77
N ASP A 88 14.95 0.46 12.04
CA ASP A 88 16.11 1.36 11.90
C ASP A 88 15.87 2.45 10.83
N LYS A 89 14.66 2.51 10.27
CA LYS A 89 14.23 3.48 9.25
C LYS A 89 15.02 3.36 7.94
N ARG A 90 15.48 2.16 7.60
CA ARG A 90 16.13 1.90 6.32
C ARG A 90 15.08 1.67 5.26
N LEU A 91 15.18 2.45 4.17
CA LEU A 91 14.36 2.29 2.99
C LEU A 91 15.00 1.24 2.06
N ASP A 92 14.24 0.23 1.69
CA ASP A 92 14.59 -0.72 0.63
C ASP A 92 13.43 -0.86 -0.36
N SER A 93 13.70 -1.37 -1.56
CA SER A 93 12.69 -1.56 -2.59
C SER A 93 12.89 -2.79 -3.46
N THR A 94 11.80 -3.28 -4.06
CA THR A 94 11.84 -4.34 -5.06
C THR A 94 10.75 -4.15 -6.10
N LYS A 95 10.93 -4.81 -7.25
CA LYS A 95 9.89 -4.98 -8.28
C LYS A 95 9.18 -6.34 -8.18
N SER A 96 9.65 -7.22 -7.29
CA SER A 96 9.10 -8.56 -7.12
C SER A 96 7.88 -8.55 -6.21
N LYS A 97 6.69 -8.68 -6.80
CA LYS A 97 5.45 -8.82 -6.03
C LYS A 97 5.47 -10.06 -5.13
N VAL A 98 6.08 -11.15 -5.59
CA VAL A 98 6.20 -12.39 -4.80
C VAL A 98 6.97 -12.12 -3.50
N THR A 99 8.10 -11.41 -3.60
CA THR A 99 8.91 -11.05 -2.42
C THR A 99 8.13 -10.15 -1.46
N PHE A 100 7.38 -9.19 -2.00
CA PHE A 100 6.52 -8.31 -1.19
C PHE A 100 5.41 -9.09 -0.47
N ASP A 101 4.71 -9.97 -1.19
CA ASP A 101 3.62 -10.78 -0.63
C ASP A 101 4.15 -11.73 0.45
N ASP A 102 5.31 -12.35 0.26
CA ASP A 102 5.96 -13.21 1.24
C ASP A 102 6.33 -12.43 2.52
N MET A 103 6.92 -11.23 2.38
CA MET A 103 7.24 -10.37 3.53
C MET A 103 5.98 -9.93 4.26
N LYS A 104 4.95 -9.51 3.53
CA LYS A 104 3.65 -9.12 4.10
C LYS A 104 2.97 -10.29 4.80
N ALA A 105 3.07 -11.51 4.28
CA ALA A 105 2.52 -12.71 4.92
C ALA A 105 3.30 -13.14 6.18
N SER A 106 4.58 -12.76 6.28
CA SER A 106 5.42 -13.08 7.43
C SER A 106 5.17 -12.23 8.68
N GLY A 107 4.47 -11.09 8.53
CA GLY A 107 4.16 -10.17 9.63
C GLY A 107 2.66 -9.98 9.82
N ASN A 108 2.31 -9.12 10.77
CA ASN A 108 0.94 -8.78 11.12
C ASN A 108 0.56 -7.42 10.55
N TYR A 109 0.58 -7.33 9.23
CA TYR A 109 0.41 -6.07 8.51
C TYR A 109 -1.05 -5.69 8.31
N GLU A 110 -1.39 -4.44 8.62
CA GLU A 110 -2.69 -3.83 8.30
C GLU A 110 -2.51 -2.59 7.40
N VAL A 111 -3.50 -2.32 6.56
CA VAL A 111 -3.50 -1.11 5.72
C VAL A 111 -3.71 0.10 6.60
N VAL A 112 -2.74 1.01 6.61
CA VAL A 112 -2.79 2.26 7.39
C VAL A 112 -2.94 3.50 6.53
N TYR A 113 -2.66 3.42 5.22
CA TYR A 113 -2.86 4.53 4.31
C TYR A 113 -3.16 4.05 2.89
N LYS A 114 -4.06 4.76 2.22
CA LYS A 114 -4.40 4.51 0.82
C LYS A 114 -4.70 5.83 0.11
N SER A 115 -4.00 6.10 -0.98
CA SER A 115 -4.24 7.23 -1.87
C SER A 115 -3.99 6.88 -3.34
N GLY A 116 -4.48 7.71 -4.26
CA GLY A 116 -4.26 7.57 -5.69
C GLY A 116 -5.19 6.58 -6.40
N LYS A 117 -4.78 6.17 -7.61
CA LYS A 117 -5.49 5.29 -8.55
C LYS A 117 -4.63 4.08 -8.90
N PHE A 118 -5.06 2.92 -8.41
CA PHE A 118 -4.45 1.63 -8.72
C PHE A 118 -5.02 1.12 -10.04
N LYS A 119 -4.18 0.49 -10.87
CA LYS A 119 -4.58 -0.13 -12.14
C LYS A 119 -5.02 -1.58 -11.94
#